data_AF-A0A3N5P371-F1
#
_entry.id   AF-A0A3N5P371-F1
#
_cell.length_a   1.000
_cell.length_b   1.000
_cell.length_c   1.000
_cell.angle_alpha   90.00
_cell.angle_beta   90.00
_cell.angle_gamma   90.00
#
_symmetry.space_group_name_H-M   'P 1'
#
loop_
_entity.id
_entity.type
_entity.pdbx_description
1 polymer ?
#
loop_
_entity_poly.entity_id
_entity_poly.type
_entity_poly.pdbx_seq_one_letter_code
_entity_poly.pdbx_strand_id
1 'polypeptide(L)'
;MSSWFRPLPRSVTRPLSLLILAAWVGVMGVLVHRSYAQGAGNLATDLARYGSSAQWRGVYYRGEKLGFTVSQTVPLKADAGGEDEGFELQEDGQLQMSLLGAHTFTRLRTTARVNRRFELQSFEFALDPGTGPITVAGEVHDRALTISIATGGGTRTETRTLAERPMLALNLVRRLADTGLKPGARHRWTVFDPATLRNAPVTVNVGEREVVRGAAAPIPAFRVEMEFTGLKTTAWITDTGEIVREESPLGFITVRETPEQARALAVSGRMRRDLLESAAVVPTIETRTPPLPPIDDPRNVRLLRMRVEGADLSSPDLQGTGQRISGDIVEILDAETIAAGPAMDDLTPYLKPEPLIESDDPDIRAAAETAVGGAASPRARAEALTRYVNATVQKKPTVSLPSAREVLRTKIGDCNEHTALFVAMSRAVGLPSRIAVGVAYVRGAFYYHAWPEVYIDEGANRGYWLPVDPTFNQFPADATHFRLARGGLDKQAAILPLIGNVRMSIVDLEVVQGSTPVLVGGEAAAAAAAIADVRQPRPSRWCLPCFLGGGQ
;
A
#
# COMPACT_ATOMS: atom_id res chain seq x y z
N MET A 1 -7.46 36.92 -39.57
CA MET A 1 -8.84 36.61 -39.13
C MET A 1 -9.07 37.32 -37.81
N SER A 2 -9.96 38.30 -37.82
CA SER A 2 -10.23 39.28 -36.77
C SER A 2 -10.98 38.65 -35.59
N SER A 3 -10.43 38.77 -34.38
CA SER A 3 -11.07 38.31 -33.14
C SER A 3 -12.29 39.18 -32.81
N TRP A 4 -13.47 38.57 -32.88
CA TRP A 4 -14.79 39.19 -32.77
C TRP A 4 -15.32 39.38 -31.33
N PHE A 5 -14.45 39.62 -30.35
CA PHE A 5 -14.90 39.87 -28.97
C PHE A 5 -14.35 41.19 -28.44
N ARG A 6 -15.22 42.22 -28.39
CA ARG A 6 -14.96 43.44 -27.64
C ARG A 6 -14.91 43.07 -26.14
N PRO A 7 -13.87 43.45 -25.38
CA PRO A 7 -13.81 43.16 -23.96
C PRO A 7 -14.98 43.87 -23.25
N LEU A 8 -15.72 43.11 -22.45
CA LEU A 8 -16.84 43.63 -21.67
C LEU A 8 -16.36 44.72 -20.70
N PRO A 9 -17.13 45.81 -20.51
CA PRO A 9 -16.74 46.91 -19.64
C PRO A 9 -16.53 46.43 -18.19
N ARG A 10 -15.61 47.09 -17.49
CA ARG A 10 -15.24 46.77 -16.08
C ARG A 10 -16.42 46.82 -15.11
N SER A 11 -17.47 47.57 -15.44
CA SER A 11 -18.73 47.63 -14.69
C SER A 11 -19.54 46.34 -14.75
N VAL A 12 -19.35 45.50 -15.78
CA VAL A 12 -20.05 44.23 -15.97
C VAL A 12 -19.18 43.06 -15.54
N THR A 13 -17.87 43.11 -15.82
CA THR A 13 -16.96 42.01 -15.49
C THR A 13 -16.68 41.88 -14.00
N ARG A 14 -16.59 42.99 -13.24
CA ARG A 14 -16.38 42.94 -11.78
C ARG A 14 -17.50 42.23 -11.00
N PRO A 15 -18.80 42.59 -11.16
CA PRO A 15 -19.86 41.89 -10.46
C PRO A 15 -19.99 40.43 -10.91
N LEU A 16 -19.76 40.13 -12.18
CA LEU A 16 -19.77 38.76 -12.69
C LEU A 16 -18.64 37.91 -12.11
N SER A 17 -17.42 38.43 -12.02
CA SER A 17 -16.30 37.74 -11.38
C SER A 17 -16.54 37.52 -9.88
N LEU A 18 -17.17 38.48 -9.19
CA LEU A 18 -17.55 38.32 -7.79
C LEU A 18 -18.63 37.24 -7.61
N LEU A 19 -19.61 37.18 -8.52
CA LEU A 19 -20.63 36.13 -8.54
C LEU A 19 -20.02 34.74 -8.81
N ILE A 20 -19.10 34.63 -9.76
CA ILE A 20 -18.38 33.37 -10.05
C ILE A 20 -17.54 32.95 -8.84
N LEU A 21 -16.84 33.89 -8.20
CA LEU A 21 -16.06 33.61 -6.98
C LEU A 21 -16.97 33.15 -5.84
N ALA A 22 -18.11 33.82 -5.62
CA ALA A 22 -19.08 33.43 -4.61
C ALA A 22 -19.70 32.05 -4.90
N ALA A 23 -20.01 31.75 -6.16
CA ALA A 23 -20.50 30.44 -6.58
C ALA A 23 -19.42 29.36 -6.40
N TRP A 24 -18.16 29.65 -6.73
CA TRP A 24 -17.04 28.74 -6.51
C TRP A 24 -16.81 28.47 -5.03
N VAL A 25 -16.83 29.50 -4.18
CA VAL A 25 -16.75 29.36 -2.71
C VAL A 25 -17.93 28.55 -2.18
N GLY A 26 -19.15 28.77 -2.68
CA GLY A 26 -20.34 28.01 -2.32
C GLY A 26 -20.22 26.53 -2.71
N VAL A 27 -19.78 26.23 -3.93
CA VAL A 27 -19.56 24.86 -4.41
C VAL A 27 -18.43 24.18 -3.62
N MET A 28 -17.33 24.88 -3.35
CA MET A 28 -16.24 24.37 -2.51
C MET A 28 -16.71 24.14 -1.07
N GLY A 29 -17.53 25.04 -0.52
CA GLY A 29 -18.14 24.85 0.80
C GLY A 29 -19.03 23.63 0.86
N VAL A 30 -19.85 23.38 -0.18
CA VAL A 30 -20.70 22.19 -0.31
C VAL A 30 -19.86 20.91 -0.49
N LEU A 31 -18.79 20.95 -1.30
CA LEU A 31 -17.89 19.82 -1.51
C LEU A 31 -17.10 19.46 -0.24
N VAL A 32 -16.54 20.46 0.43
CA VAL A 32 -15.87 20.30 1.72
C VAL A 32 -16.84 19.76 2.75
N HIS A 33 -18.04 20.34 2.86
CA HIS A 33 -19.07 19.87 3.78
C HIS A 33 -19.53 18.45 3.45
N ARG A 34 -19.75 18.08 2.19
CA ARG A 34 -20.08 16.69 1.82
C ARG A 34 -18.95 15.72 2.17
N SER A 35 -17.69 16.04 1.86
CA SER A 35 -16.57 15.14 2.17
C SER A 35 -16.35 14.97 3.68
N TYR A 36 -16.49 16.04 4.47
CA TYR A 36 -16.37 15.97 5.93
C TYR A 36 -17.60 15.37 6.60
N ALA A 37 -18.81 15.69 6.14
CA ALA A 37 -20.06 15.19 6.73
C ALA A 37 -20.32 13.72 6.39
N GLN A 38 -19.97 13.24 5.19
CA GLN A 38 -20.02 11.81 4.87
C GLN A 38 -18.99 11.01 5.68
N GLY A 39 -17.79 11.57 5.92
CA GLY A 39 -16.76 10.93 6.75
C GLY A 39 -17.07 10.94 8.26
N ALA A 40 -17.59 12.05 8.81
CA ALA A 40 -17.90 12.17 10.24
C ALA A 40 -19.26 11.55 10.62
N GLY A 41 -20.25 11.63 9.72
CA GLY A 41 -21.59 11.08 9.94
C GLY A 41 -21.62 9.54 9.98
N ASN A 42 -20.79 8.87 9.17
CA ASN A 42 -20.73 7.41 9.16
C ASN A 42 -20.02 6.85 10.41
N LEU A 43 -18.90 7.45 10.83
CA LEU A 43 -18.17 6.97 12.01
C LEU A 43 -18.97 7.12 13.31
N ALA A 44 -19.64 8.25 13.55
CA ALA A 44 -20.46 8.41 14.75
C ALA A 44 -21.61 7.40 14.79
N THR A 45 -22.24 7.14 13.64
CA THR A 45 -23.31 6.14 13.48
C THR A 45 -22.79 4.72 13.69
N ASP A 46 -21.64 4.38 13.09
CA ASP A 46 -20.98 3.09 13.24
C ASP A 46 -20.57 2.83 14.69
N LEU A 47 -20.03 3.84 15.38
CA LEU A 47 -19.61 3.71 16.77
C LEU A 47 -20.79 3.70 17.77
N ALA A 48 -21.95 4.25 17.40
CA ALA A 48 -23.14 4.28 18.26
C ALA A 48 -23.73 2.88 18.53
N ARG A 49 -23.40 1.88 17.70
CA ARG A 49 -23.85 0.49 17.87
C ARG A 49 -23.12 -0.27 18.99
N TYR A 50 -22.01 0.29 19.50
CA TYR A 50 -21.20 -0.35 20.53
C TYR A 50 -21.79 -0.11 21.92
N GLY A 51 -22.11 -1.21 22.61
CA GLY A 51 -22.65 -1.18 23.97
C GLY A 51 -21.59 -0.98 25.04
N SER A 52 -22.00 -1.06 26.31
CA SER A 52 -21.10 -0.95 27.48
C SER A 52 -20.06 -2.07 27.58
N SER A 53 -20.29 -3.20 26.91
CA SER A 53 -19.35 -4.34 26.84
C SER A 53 -18.30 -4.19 25.74
N ALA A 54 -18.31 -3.08 24.99
CA ALA A 54 -17.36 -2.84 23.91
C ALA A 54 -15.95 -2.65 24.45
N GLN A 55 -14.98 -3.27 23.77
CA GLN A 55 -13.58 -3.23 24.13
C GLN A 55 -12.86 -2.20 23.25
N TRP A 56 -12.46 -1.09 23.87
CA TRP A 56 -11.74 -0.01 23.22
C TRP A 56 -10.25 -0.18 23.37
N ARG A 57 -9.50 0.03 22.29
CA ARG A 57 -8.04 -0.05 22.29
C ARG A 57 -7.45 1.13 21.52
N GLY A 58 -6.44 1.76 22.11
CA GLY A 58 -5.59 2.72 21.40
C GLY A 58 -4.54 1.98 20.58
N VAL A 59 -4.29 2.45 19.36
CA VAL A 59 -3.27 1.92 18.44
C VAL A 59 -2.13 2.93 18.36
N TYR A 60 -0.92 2.45 18.61
CA TYR A 60 0.29 3.26 18.70
C TYR A 60 1.39 2.72 17.79
N TYR A 61 2.24 3.61 17.29
CA TYR A 61 3.46 3.28 16.58
C TYR A 61 4.63 4.03 17.18
N ARG A 62 5.63 3.31 17.71
CA ARG A 62 6.82 3.86 18.38
C ARG A 62 6.50 4.95 19.43
N GLY A 63 5.41 4.74 20.16
CA GLY A 63 4.95 5.63 21.24
C GLY A 63 3.97 6.74 20.81
N GLU A 64 3.73 6.91 19.52
CA GLU A 64 2.79 7.91 18.99
C GLU A 64 1.44 7.26 18.68
N LYS A 65 0.34 7.96 18.99
CA LYS A 65 -1.00 7.42 18.77
C LYS A 65 -1.40 7.54 17.30
N LEU A 66 -1.61 6.41 16.65
CA LEU A 66 -2.12 6.35 15.28
C LEU A 66 -3.65 6.37 15.25
N GLY A 67 -4.31 5.84 16.27
CA GLY A 67 -5.76 5.80 16.28
C GLY A 67 -6.31 4.82 17.29
N PHE A 68 -7.41 4.15 16.94
CA PHE A 68 -8.08 3.21 17.82
C PHE A 68 -8.78 2.09 17.07
N THR A 69 -9.06 1.02 17.81
CA THR A 69 -10.05 0.00 17.44
C THR A 69 -11.07 -0.15 18.56
N VAL A 70 -12.28 -0.54 18.21
CA VAL A 70 -13.34 -0.95 19.13
C VAL A 70 -13.88 -2.28 18.65
N SER A 71 -14.11 -3.21 19.56
CA SER A 71 -14.69 -4.51 19.23
C SER A 71 -15.78 -4.93 20.20
N GLN A 72 -16.71 -5.75 19.74
CA GLN A 72 -17.72 -6.39 20.57
C GLN A 72 -18.12 -7.77 20.03
N THR A 73 -18.64 -8.60 20.92
CA THR A 73 -19.18 -9.91 20.60
C THR A 73 -20.66 -9.90 20.94
N VAL A 74 -21.51 -10.14 19.93
CA VAL A 74 -22.97 -10.10 20.04
C VAL A 74 -23.51 -11.52 19.86
N PRO A 75 -24.30 -12.06 20.80
CA PRO A 75 -24.94 -13.36 20.61
C PRO A 75 -26.01 -13.28 19.51
N LEU A 76 -26.01 -14.25 18.60
CA LEU A 76 -27.06 -14.38 17.59
C LEU A 76 -28.24 -15.13 18.21
N LYS A 77 -29.41 -14.45 18.29
CA LYS A 77 -30.64 -15.10 18.74
C LYS A 77 -31.14 -16.02 17.65
N ALA A 78 -31.51 -17.25 18.01
CA ALA A 78 -32.30 -18.08 17.12
C ALA A 78 -33.70 -17.47 16.93
N ASP A 79 -34.23 -17.56 15.71
CA ASP A 79 -35.66 -17.32 15.48
C ASP A 79 -36.49 -18.25 16.37
N ALA A 80 -37.65 -17.76 16.83
CA ALA A 80 -38.46 -18.35 17.89
C ALA A 80 -38.58 -19.90 17.80
N GLY A 81 -37.75 -20.61 18.59
CA GLY A 81 -37.75 -22.07 18.71
C GLY A 81 -36.46 -22.79 18.29
N GLY A 82 -35.44 -22.11 17.76
CA GLY A 82 -34.13 -22.70 17.45
C GLY A 82 -33.12 -22.63 18.60
N GLU A 83 -32.10 -23.49 18.58
CA GLU A 83 -30.93 -23.36 19.45
C GLU A 83 -30.06 -22.16 19.04
N ASP A 84 -29.45 -21.41 19.98
CA ASP A 84 -28.54 -20.28 19.66
C ASP A 84 -27.56 -20.60 18.52
N GLU A 85 -27.54 -19.76 17.48
CA GLU A 85 -26.81 -20.01 16.23
C GLU A 85 -25.31 -19.65 16.32
N GLY A 86 -24.87 -19.00 17.39
CA GLY A 86 -23.48 -18.60 17.61
C GLY A 86 -23.32 -17.13 17.95
N PHE A 87 -22.30 -16.48 17.39
CA PHE A 87 -21.94 -15.10 17.71
C PHE A 87 -21.64 -14.29 16.45
N GLU A 88 -21.94 -13.01 16.50
CA GLU A 88 -21.41 -12.00 15.59
C GLU A 88 -20.29 -11.22 16.29
N LEU A 89 -19.09 -11.30 15.75
CA LEU A 89 -17.94 -10.51 16.18
C LEU A 89 -17.89 -9.25 15.32
N GLN A 90 -17.71 -8.09 15.96
CA GLN A 90 -17.65 -6.80 15.28
C GLN A 90 -16.38 -6.07 15.73
N GLU A 91 -15.70 -5.43 14.79
CA GLU A 91 -14.56 -4.58 15.05
C GLU A 91 -14.55 -3.38 14.09
N ASP A 92 -14.48 -2.17 14.62
CA ASP A 92 -14.27 -0.95 13.85
C ASP A 92 -12.98 -0.28 14.29
N GLY A 93 -12.32 0.39 13.36
CA GLY A 93 -11.08 1.11 13.62
C GLY A 93 -10.96 2.37 12.80
N GLN A 94 -10.23 3.33 13.35
CA GLN A 94 -9.77 4.50 12.62
C GLN A 94 -8.28 4.66 12.88
N LEU A 95 -7.50 4.71 11.81
CA LEU A 95 -6.07 4.94 11.85
C LEU A 95 -5.74 6.22 11.09
N GLN A 96 -4.83 7.02 11.64
CA GLN A 96 -4.24 8.17 11.00
C GLN A 96 -2.76 7.88 10.78
N MET A 97 -2.30 8.03 9.53
CA MET A 97 -0.93 7.75 9.15
C MET A 97 -0.34 8.95 8.42
N SER A 98 0.95 9.19 8.65
CA SER A 98 1.75 10.18 7.92
C SER A 98 2.63 9.45 6.92
N LEU A 99 2.39 9.69 5.65
CA LEU A 99 3.18 9.15 4.55
C LEU A 99 3.50 10.31 3.58
N LEU A 100 4.76 10.48 3.19
CA LEU A 100 5.25 11.55 2.31
C LEU A 100 4.78 12.96 2.71
N GLY A 101 4.70 13.22 4.02
CA GLY A 101 4.22 14.49 4.57
C GLY A 101 2.71 14.74 4.48
N ALA A 102 1.93 13.80 3.92
CA ALA A 102 0.47 13.84 3.92
C ALA A 102 -0.10 12.99 5.06
N HIS A 103 -1.15 13.50 5.70
CA HIS A 103 -1.88 12.76 6.74
C HIS A 103 -3.15 12.15 6.14
N THR A 104 -3.25 10.83 6.14
CA THR A 104 -4.43 10.11 5.67
C THR A 104 -5.13 9.41 6.83
N PHE A 105 -6.46 9.45 6.81
CA PHE A 105 -7.29 8.67 7.72
C PHE A 105 -7.81 7.46 6.98
N THR A 106 -7.66 6.29 7.59
CA THR A 106 -8.18 5.02 7.08
C THR A 106 -9.19 4.49 8.08
N ARG A 107 -10.39 4.17 7.61
CA ARG A 107 -11.40 3.47 8.41
C ARG A 107 -11.37 2.00 8.07
N LEU A 108 -11.47 1.17 9.11
CA LEU A 108 -11.55 -0.27 9.00
C LEU A 108 -12.82 -0.74 9.69
N ARG A 109 -13.50 -1.71 9.11
CA ARG A 109 -14.63 -2.39 9.71
C ARG A 109 -14.55 -3.87 9.37
N THR A 110 -14.72 -4.71 10.37
CA THR A 110 -14.76 -6.16 10.23
C THR A 110 -15.95 -6.70 11.01
N THR A 111 -16.78 -7.51 10.37
CA THR A 111 -17.78 -8.33 11.02
C THR A 111 -17.54 -9.79 10.67
N ALA A 112 -17.75 -10.68 11.63
CA ALA A 112 -17.61 -12.12 11.42
C ALA A 112 -18.70 -12.88 12.14
N ARG A 113 -19.39 -13.78 11.43
CA ARG A 113 -20.34 -14.72 12.01
C ARG A 113 -19.63 -16.03 12.28
N VAL A 114 -19.78 -16.51 13.51
CA VAL A 114 -19.13 -17.72 14.00
C VAL A 114 -20.13 -18.60 14.74
N ASN A 115 -19.89 -19.91 14.74
CA ASN A 115 -20.68 -20.82 15.56
C ASN A 115 -20.30 -20.71 17.06
N ARG A 116 -20.95 -21.50 17.92
CA ARG A 116 -20.68 -21.54 19.38
C ARG A 116 -19.23 -21.89 19.75
N ARG A 117 -18.49 -22.55 18.85
CA ARG A 117 -17.08 -22.89 19.00
C ARG A 117 -16.14 -21.85 18.37
N PHE A 118 -16.66 -20.68 18.00
CA PHE A 118 -15.94 -19.60 17.31
C PHE A 118 -15.33 -20.03 15.96
N GLU A 119 -15.89 -21.04 15.30
CA GLU A 119 -15.51 -21.41 13.94
C GLU A 119 -16.21 -20.48 12.94
N LEU A 120 -15.44 -19.96 11.98
CA LEU A 120 -15.88 -18.98 11.00
C LEU A 120 -16.93 -19.56 10.04
N GLN A 121 -18.03 -18.84 9.87
CA GLN A 121 -19.09 -19.14 8.89
C GLN A 121 -19.09 -18.12 7.75
N SER A 122 -19.03 -16.83 8.09
CA SER A 122 -18.92 -15.75 7.12
C SER A 122 -18.26 -14.51 7.73
N PHE A 123 -17.81 -13.60 6.88
CA PHE A 123 -17.30 -12.31 7.29
C PHE A 123 -17.54 -11.23 6.26
N GLU A 124 -17.47 -9.99 6.72
CA GLU A 124 -17.39 -8.80 5.88
C GLU A 124 -16.28 -7.90 6.44
N PHE A 125 -15.37 -7.49 5.58
CA PHE A 125 -14.31 -6.54 5.88
C PHE A 125 -14.49 -5.34 4.96
N ALA A 126 -14.35 -4.12 5.48
CA ALA A 126 -14.35 -2.90 4.71
C ALA A 126 -13.16 -2.02 5.10
N LEU A 127 -12.45 -1.53 4.09
CA LEU A 127 -11.32 -0.60 4.20
C LEU A 127 -11.65 0.65 3.40
N ASP A 128 -11.76 1.80 4.07
CA ASP A 128 -12.03 3.09 3.43
C ASP A 128 -10.86 4.06 3.68
N PRO A 129 -10.00 4.29 2.67
CA PRO A 129 -8.91 5.28 2.73
C PRO A 129 -9.40 6.73 2.53
N GLY A 130 -10.72 6.96 2.44
CA GLY A 130 -11.35 8.26 2.21
C GLY A 130 -11.75 8.53 0.76
N THR A 131 -11.46 7.61 -0.16
CA THR A 131 -11.86 7.69 -1.59
C THR A 131 -13.05 6.79 -1.94
N GLY A 132 -13.52 6.00 -0.97
CA GLY A 132 -14.59 5.01 -1.10
C GLY A 132 -14.19 3.69 -0.45
N PRO A 133 -15.14 2.94 0.14
CA PRO A 133 -14.83 1.68 0.79
C PRO A 133 -14.53 0.59 -0.24
N ILE A 134 -13.53 -0.22 0.08
CA ILE A 134 -13.31 -1.53 -0.54
C ILE A 134 -13.83 -2.57 0.43
N THR A 135 -14.78 -3.38 -0.02
CA THR A 135 -15.42 -4.41 0.80
C THR A 135 -14.99 -5.79 0.34
N VAL A 136 -14.60 -6.65 1.30
CA VAL A 136 -14.26 -8.06 1.10
C VAL A 136 -15.22 -8.87 1.95
N ALA A 137 -16.16 -9.56 1.32
CA ALA A 137 -17.04 -10.50 1.98
C ALA A 137 -16.54 -11.93 1.75
N GLY A 138 -16.73 -12.82 2.71
CA GLY A 138 -16.42 -14.23 2.54
C GLY A 138 -17.40 -15.16 3.20
N GLU A 139 -17.66 -16.29 2.54
CA GLU A 139 -18.50 -17.38 3.02
C GLU A 139 -17.68 -18.66 3.08
N VAL A 140 -17.79 -19.37 4.21
CA VAL A 140 -17.06 -20.60 4.48
C VAL A 140 -18.03 -21.77 4.51
N HIS A 141 -17.89 -22.65 3.50
CA HIS A 141 -18.59 -23.94 3.45
C HIS A 141 -17.56 -25.05 3.50
N ASP A 142 -17.55 -25.79 4.61
CA ASP A 142 -16.52 -26.80 4.92
C ASP A 142 -15.10 -26.25 4.79
N ARG A 143 -14.38 -26.59 3.72
CA ARG A 143 -13.01 -26.11 3.43
C ARG A 143 -12.96 -25.17 2.22
N ALA A 144 -14.11 -24.83 1.65
CA ALA A 144 -14.23 -23.87 0.57
C ALA A 144 -14.48 -22.49 1.16
N LEU A 145 -13.65 -21.52 0.77
CA LEU A 145 -13.81 -20.10 1.08
C LEU A 145 -14.17 -19.37 -0.21
N THR A 146 -15.40 -18.91 -0.33
CA THR A 146 -15.84 -18.02 -1.41
C THR A 146 -15.65 -16.58 -0.96
N ILE A 147 -14.91 -15.78 -1.74
CA ILE A 147 -14.53 -14.41 -1.43
C ILE A 147 -15.13 -13.50 -2.51
N SER A 148 -15.85 -12.46 -2.10
CA SER A 148 -16.38 -11.42 -2.98
C SER A 148 -15.74 -10.08 -2.63
N ILE A 149 -15.05 -9.47 -3.58
CA ILE A 149 -14.37 -8.19 -3.45
C ILE A 149 -15.17 -7.15 -4.22
N ALA A 150 -15.76 -6.19 -3.51
CA ALA A 150 -16.50 -5.09 -4.08
C ALA A 150 -15.68 -3.79 -3.95
N THR A 151 -15.51 -3.11 -5.08
CA THR A 151 -14.94 -1.75 -5.14
C THR A 151 -15.96 -0.81 -5.78
N GLY A 152 -15.69 0.51 -5.79
CA GLY A 152 -16.56 1.50 -6.43
C GLY A 152 -16.88 1.22 -7.90
N GLY A 153 -16.07 0.40 -8.58
CA GLY A 153 -16.26 0.01 -9.98
C GLY A 153 -16.96 -1.35 -10.20
N GLY A 154 -17.33 -2.11 -9.16
CA GLY A 154 -18.04 -3.39 -9.28
C GLY A 154 -17.54 -4.51 -8.35
N THR A 155 -18.06 -5.72 -8.52
CA THR A 155 -17.76 -6.87 -7.64
C THR A 155 -17.10 -8.02 -8.41
N ARG A 156 -16.09 -8.65 -7.82
CA ARG A 156 -15.45 -9.88 -8.31
C ARG A 156 -15.52 -10.96 -7.25
N THR A 157 -15.83 -12.19 -7.66
CA THR A 157 -15.92 -13.34 -6.75
C THR A 157 -14.94 -14.42 -7.16
N GLU A 158 -14.33 -15.06 -6.18
CA GLU A 158 -13.48 -16.25 -6.35
C GLU A 158 -13.74 -17.26 -5.25
N THR A 159 -13.47 -18.54 -5.51
CA THR A 159 -13.59 -19.60 -4.51
C THR A 159 -12.25 -20.32 -4.37
N ARG A 160 -11.81 -20.51 -3.12
CA ARG A 160 -10.56 -21.19 -2.77
C ARG A 160 -10.87 -22.46 -1.98
N THR A 161 -10.24 -23.56 -2.38
CA THR A 161 -10.25 -24.79 -1.57
C THR A 161 -9.03 -24.77 -0.66
N LEU A 162 -9.27 -24.86 0.65
CA LEU A 162 -8.24 -24.77 1.68
C LEU A 162 -7.95 -26.15 2.28
N ALA A 163 -6.77 -26.28 2.90
CA ALA A 163 -6.40 -27.52 3.61
C ALA A 163 -7.32 -27.76 4.82
N GLU A 164 -7.68 -26.68 5.51
CA GLU A 164 -8.52 -26.65 6.70
C GLU A 164 -9.43 -25.41 6.70
N ARG A 165 -10.37 -25.37 7.65
CA ARG A 165 -11.24 -24.19 7.84
C ARG A 165 -10.39 -22.97 8.20
N PRO A 166 -10.54 -21.83 7.47
CA PRO A 166 -9.80 -20.63 7.79
C PRO A 166 -10.38 -19.97 9.04
N MET A 167 -9.54 -19.20 9.72
CA MET A 167 -9.91 -18.29 10.79
C MET A 167 -9.62 -16.86 10.35
N LEU A 168 -10.24 -15.88 10.99
CA LEU A 168 -9.78 -14.49 10.99
C LEU A 168 -8.99 -14.21 12.27
N ALA A 169 -8.16 -13.18 12.25
CA ALA A 169 -7.55 -12.64 13.47
C ALA A 169 -8.62 -12.30 14.53
N LEU A 170 -9.79 -11.83 14.09
CA LEU A 170 -10.91 -11.44 14.95
C LEU A 170 -11.47 -12.60 15.80
N ASN A 171 -11.61 -13.81 15.24
CA ASN A 171 -12.11 -14.97 16.00
C ASN A 171 -11.00 -15.86 16.57
N LEU A 172 -9.74 -15.66 16.17
CA LEU A 172 -8.58 -16.42 16.64
C LEU A 172 -8.47 -16.44 18.17
N VAL A 173 -8.54 -15.26 18.79
CA VAL A 173 -8.34 -15.14 20.24
C VAL A 173 -9.48 -15.75 21.04
N ARG A 174 -10.72 -15.62 20.55
CA ARG A 174 -11.89 -16.24 21.19
C ARG A 174 -11.84 -17.77 21.07
N ARG A 175 -11.41 -18.29 19.92
CA ARG A 175 -11.17 -19.72 19.74
C ARG A 175 -10.09 -20.24 20.68
N LEU A 176 -9.00 -19.49 20.84
CA LEU A 176 -7.92 -19.84 21.75
C LEU A 176 -8.42 -19.91 23.20
N ALA A 177 -9.21 -18.93 23.64
CA ALA A 177 -9.85 -18.93 24.96
C ALA A 177 -10.81 -20.11 25.16
N ASP A 178 -11.63 -20.44 24.14
CA ASP A 178 -12.52 -21.62 24.14
C ASP A 178 -11.74 -22.95 24.31
N THR A 179 -10.52 -23.04 23.80
CA THR A 179 -9.64 -24.20 24.02
C THR A 179 -8.94 -24.24 25.39
N GLY A 180 -9.05 -23.16 26.18
CA GLY A 180 -8.68 -23.13 27.59
C GLY A 180 -7.28 -22.61 27.94
N LEU A 181 -6.62 -21.82 27.09
CA LEU A 181 -5.37 -21.06 27.35
C LEU A 181 -4.41 -21.73 28.37
N LYS A 182 -3.90 -22.91 28.01
CA LYS A 182 -3.01 -23.67 28.91
C LYS A 182 -1.54 -23.26 28.68
N PRO A 183 -0.78 -22.86 29.71
CA PRO A 183 0.65 -22.58 29.57
C PRO A 183 1.40 -23.74 28.93
N GLY A 184 2.31 -23.43 28.01
CA GLY A 184 3.05 -24.40 27.21
C GLY A 184 2.29 -24.97 26.01
N ALA A 185 1.00 -24.68 25.86
CA ALA A 185 0.24 -25.13 24.69
C ALA A 185 0.73 -24.44 23.42
N ARG A 186 0.82 -25.22 22.34
CA ARG A 186 1.15 -24.75 21.00
C ARG A 186 0.03 -25.11 20.05
N HIS A 187 -0.43 -24.13 19.30
CA HIS A 187 -1.48 -24.28 18.29
C HIS A 187 -0.98 -23.78 16.94
N ARG A 188 -1.55 -24.34 15.87
CA ARG A 188 -1.32 -23.89 14.50
C ARG A 188 -2.65 -23.87 13.77
N TRP A 189 -2.97 -22.73 13.18
CA TRP A 189 -4.21 -22.53 12.43
C TRP A 189 -3.95 -21.73 11.16
N THR A 190 -4.73 -21.96 10.13
CA THR A 190 -4.75 -21.14 8.92
C THR A 190 -5.61 -19.90 9.15
N VAL A 191 -4.99 -18.72 9.08
CA VAL A 191 -5.71 -17.43 9.14
C VAL A 191 -5.83 -16.86 7.74
N PHE A 192 -7.04 -16.45 7.38
CA PHE A 192 -7.32 -15.59 6.25
C PHE A 192 -7.25 -14.12 6.70
N ASP A 193 -6.42 -13.32 6.04
CA ASP A 193 -6.35 -11.89 6.25
C ASP A 193 -7.06 -11.17 5.08
N PRO A 194 -8.20 -10.50 5.31
CA PRO A 194 -8.95 -9.80 4.26
C PRO A 194 -8.24 -8.54 3.77
N ALA A 195 -7.30 -7.97 4.53
CA ALA A 195 -6.53 -6.79 4.12
C ALA A 195 -5.38 -7.14 3.16
N THR A 196 -4.95 -8.40 3.12
CA THR A 196 -3.94 -8.90 2.17
C THR A 196 -4.49 -9.97 1.21
N LEU A 197 -5.75 -10.38 1.41
CA LEU A 197 -6.44 -11.47 0.70
C LEU A 197 -5.67 -12.79 0.75
N ARG A 198 -4.94 -13.09 1.84
CA ARG A 198 -4.10 -14.29 1.97
C ARG A 198 -4.54 -15.24 3.06
N ASN A 199 -4.35 -16.52 2.80
CA ASN A 199 -4.39 -17.58 3.79
C ASN A 199 -2.95 -17.92 4.19
N ALA A 200 -2.60 -17.77 5.47
CA ALA A 200 -1.29 -18.15 5.98
C ALA A 200 -1.40 -18.82 7.36
N PRO A 201 -0.50 -19.77 7.67
CA PRO A 201 -0.49 -20.39 8.99
C PRO A 201 -0.05 -19.36 10.05
N VAL A 202 -0.79 -19.31 11.15
CA VAL A 202 -0.39 -18.67 12.40
C VAL A 202 0.02 -19.77 13.38
N THR A 203 1.20 -19.64 13.96
CA THR A 203 1.59 -20.45 15.12
C THR A 203 1.34 -19.64 16.38
N VAL A 204 0.69 -20.23 17.37
CA VAL A 204 0.37 -19.61 18.65
C VAL A 204 1.01 -20.41 19.77
N ASN A 205 1.80 -19.75 20.61
CA ASN A 205 2.39 -20.33 21.82
C ASN A 205 1.80 -19.63 23.04
N VAL A 206 1.19 -20.39 23.95
CA VAL A 206 0.61 -19.87 25.18
C VAL A 206 1.66 -19.94 26.29
N GLY A 207 2.06 -18.79 26.81
CA GLY A 207 2.98 -18.67 27.94
C GLY A 207 2.26 -18.63 29.29
N GLU A 208 3.01 -18.23 30.31
CA GLU A 208 2.49 -18.06 31.67
C GLU A 208 1.58 -16.83 31.81
N ARG A 209 0.85 -16.78 32.93
CA ARG A 209 0.09 -15.58 33.29
C ARG A 209 1.01 -14.48 33.81
N GLU A 210 0.77 -13.28 33.32
CA GLU A 210 1.45 -12.06 33.72
C GLU A 210 0.43 -11.00 34.13
N VAL A 211 0.85 -10.09 35.00
CA VAL A 211 0.02 -8.94 35.39
C VAL A 211 0.39 -7.76 34.51
N VAL A 212 -0.55 -7.35 33.66
CA VAL A 212 -0.36 -6.24 32.74
C VAL A 212 -1.03 -5.00 33.30
N ARG A 213 -0.38 -3.84 33.19
CA ARG A 213 -1.01 -2.56 33.55
C ARG A 213 -2.11 -2.22 32.52
N GLY A 214 -3.37 -2.34 32.93
CA GLY A 214 -4.50 -1.78 32.20
C GLY A 214 -4.70 -0.30 32.50
N ALA A 215 -5.58 0.36 31.75
CA ALA A 215 -5.89 1.80 31.93
C ALA A 215 -6.47 2.14 33.32
N ALA A 216 -7.22 1.21 33.93
CA ALA A 216 -7.87 1.42 35.23
C ALA A 216 -7.28 0.57 36.36
N ALA A 217 -6.84 -0.66 36.07
CA ALA A 217 -6.31 -1.60 37.06
C ALA A 217 -5.32 -2.59 36.42
N PRO A 218 -4.44 -3.23 37.21
CA PRO A 218 -3.67 -4.37 36.75
C PRO A 218 -4.59 -5.54 36.37
N ILE A 219 -4.37 -6.14 35.20
CA ILE A 219 -5.20 -7.23 34.66
C ILE A 219 -4.32 -8.48 34.51
N PRO A 220 -4.67 -9.62 35.13
CA PRO A 220 -4.01 -10.88 34.88
C PRO A 220 -4.35 -11.39 33.47
N ALA A 221 -3.33 -11.73 32.69
CA ALA A 221 -3.49 -12.17 31.31
C ALA A 221 -2.37 -13.15 30.92
N PHE A 222 -2.67 -14.10 30.04
CA PHE A 222 -1.67 -15.00 29.47
C PHE A 222 -0.82 -14.24 28.45
N ARG A 223 0.50 -14.38 28.56
CA ARG A 223 1.41 -13.92 27.51
C ARG A 223 1.36 -14.92 26.35
N VAL A 224 0.85 -14.50 25.20
CA VAL A 224 0.67 -15.32 24.00
C VAL A 224 1.56 -14.80 22.89
N GLU A 225 2.46 -15.65 22.39
CA GLU A 225 3.29 -15.34 21.23
C GLU A 225 2.62 -15.87 19.97
N MET A 226 2.49 -15.02 18.95
CA MET A 226 1.91 -15.37 17.67
C MET A 226 2.94 -15.14 16.57
N GLU A 227 3.10 -16.11 15.69
CA GLU A 227 3.96 -15.98 14.50
C GLU A 227 3.09 -16.07 13.25
N PHE A 228 3.02 -14.96 12.50
CA PHE A 228 2.29 -14.82 11.25
C PHE A 228 3.21 -14.23 10.20
N THR A 229 3.35 -14.90 9.05
CA THR A 229 4.16 -14.44 7.91
C THR A 229 5.59 -13.98 8.27
N GLY A 230 6.20 -14.60 9.29
CA GLY A 230 7.55 -14.27 9.77
C GLY A 230 7.60 -13.14 10.81
N LEU A 231 6.48 -12.48 11.08
CA LEU A 231 6.34 -11.51 12.16
C LEU A 231 5.93 -12.22 13.45
N LYS A 232 6.68 -11.97 14.52
CA LYS A 232 6.38 -12.48 15.86
C LYS A 232 5.75 -11.40 16.71
N THR A 233 4.46 -11.47 16.99
CA THR A 233 3.78 -10.56 17.90
C THR A 233 3.63 -11.19 19.28
N THR A 234 3.54 -10.35 20.31
CA THR A 234 3.21 -10.77 21.68
C THR A 234 1.92 -10.09 22.09
N ALA A 235 0.93 -10.88 22.50
CA ALA A 235 -0.35 -10.39 23.01
C ALA A 235 -0.56 -10.87 24.44
N TRP A 236 -1.21 -10.06 25.26
CA TRP A 236 -1.64 -10.43 26.61
C TRP A 236 -3.15 -10.59 26.62
N ILE A 237 -3.60 -11.83 26.84
CA ILE A 237 -4.97 -12.27 26.61
C ILE A 237 -5.61 -12.74 27.92
N THR A 238 -6.78 -12.22 28.27
CA THR A 238 -7.54 -12.66 29.46
C THR A 238 -8.12 -14.06 29.30
N ASP A 239 -8.60 -14.66 30.39
CA ASP A 239 -9.32 -15.95 30.36
C ASP A 239 -10.55 -15.96 29.44
N THR A 240 -11.14 -14.78 29.21
CA THR A 240 -12.31 -14.61 28.33
C THR A 240 -11.92 -14.40 26.87
N GLY A 241 -10.63 -14.27 26.54
CA GLY A 241 -10.17 -13.96 25.19
C GLY A 241 -10.21 -12.47 24.85
N GLU A 242 -10.05 -11.58 25.83
CA GLU A 242 -9.87 -10.15 25.60
C GLU A 242 -8.38 -9.80 25.50
N ILE A 243 -8.00 -9.03 24.48
CA ILE A 243 -6.63 -8.53 24.33
C ILE A 243 -6.47 -7.28 25.20
N VAL A 244 -5.60 -7.37 26.22
CA VAL A 244 -5.25 -6.25 27.10
C VAL A 244 -4.18 -5.37 26.46
N ARG A 245 -3.20 -6.01 25.85
CA ARG A 245 -2.05 -5.38 25.19
C ARG A 245 -1.56 -6.29 24.07
N GLU A 246 -1.07 -5.70 22.99
CA GLU A 246 -0.41 -6.40 21.90
C GLU A 246 0.77 -5.58 21.40
N GLU A 247 1.88 -6.25 21.09
CA GLU A 247 3.12 -5.64 20.61
C GLU A 247 3.63 -6.36 19.38
N SER A 248 4.10 -5.58 18.41
CA SER A 248 4.75 -6.06 17.18
C SER A 248 6.20 -5.57 17.09
N PRO A 249 7.11 -6.36 16.50
CA PRO A 249 8.51 -5.99 16.30
C PRO A 249 8.66 -4.77 15.40
N LEU A 250 7.63 -4.45 14.61
CA LEU A 250 7.58 -3.24 13.79
C LEU A 250 7.36 -1.97 14.64
N GLY A 251 7.13 -2.08 15.95
CA GLY A 251 6.89 -0.96 16.85
C GLY A 251 5.42 -0.55 16.98
N PHE A 252 4.50 -1.35 16.42
CA PHE A 252 3.07 -1.21 16.70
C PHE A 252 2.74 -1.76 18.08
N ILE A 253 1.92 -1.02 18.81
CA ILE A 253 1.40 -1.42 20.12
C ILE A 253 -0.08 -1.11 20.16
N THR A 254 -0.88 -2.10 20.55
CA THR A 254 -2.31 -1.91 20.84
C THR A 254 -2.52 -2.08 22.33
N VAL A 255 -3.24 -1.17 22.99
CA VAL A 255 -3.49 -1.22 24.43
C VAL A 255 -4.95 -0.95 24.73
N ARG A 256 -5.54 -1.72 25.64
CA ARG A 256 -6.89 -1.48 26.15
C ARG A 256 -6.98 -0.14 26.89
N GLU A 257 -7.95 0.68 26.48
CA GLU A 257 -8.16 2.04 26.96
C GLU A 257 -9.64 2.31 27.24
N THR A 258 -9.95 3.42 27.91
CA THR A 258 -11.34 3.89 27.96
C THR A 258 -11.76 4.43 26.59
N PRO A 259 -13.08 4.50 26.29
CA PRO A 259 -13.56 5.07 25.04
C PRO A 259 -13.04 6.50 24.79
N GLU A 260 -12.97 7.32 25.83
CA GLU A 260 -12.51 8.70 25.77
C GLU A 260 -11.01 8.77 25.44
N GLN A 261 -10.21 7.96 26.12
CA GLN A 261 -8.76 7.87 25.86
C GLN A 261 -8.49 7.35 24.46
N ALA A 262 -9.15 6.26 24.04
CA ALA A 262 -8.98 5.64 22.73
C ALA A 262 -9.27 6.62 21.60
N ARG A 263 -10.36 7.39 21.70
CA ARG A 263 -10.75 8.39 20.69
C ARG A 263 -9.97 9.69 20.75
N ALA A 264 -9.29 9.97 21.86
CA ALA A 264 -8.45 11.16 22.00
C ALA A 264 -7.22 11.04 21.09
N LEU A 265 -7.32 11.59 19.87
CA LEU A 265 -6.18 11.76 18.98
C LEU A 265 -5.31 12.91 19.49
N ALA A 266 -4.26 12.61 20.24
CA ALA A 266 -3.20 13.57 20.53
C ALA A 266 -2.28 13.64 19.31
N VAL A 267 -2.48 14.63 18.44
CA VAL A 267 -1.53 14.92 17.36
C VAL A 267 -0.30 15.56 18.02
N SER A 268 0.68 14.75 18.41
CA SER A 268 1.97 15.28 18.85
C SER A 268 2.70 15.85 17.62
N GLY A 269 3.43 16.96 17.79
CA GLY A 269 4.24 17.55 16.72
C GLY A 269 5.39 16.66 16.21
N ARG A 270 5.60 15.49 16.81
CA ARG A 270 6.58 14.46 16.38
C ARG A 270 6.11 13.62 15.20
N MET A 271 4.83 13.73 14.82
CA MET A 271 4.19 13.26 13.57
C MET A 271 4.83 13.77 12.25
N ARG A 272 6.03 14.34 12.31
CA ARG A 272 6.81 14.78 11.14
C ARG A 272 7.80 13.74 10.62
N ARG A 273 8.07 12.66 11.36
CA ARG A 273 8.87 11.54 10.82
C ARG A 273 7.97 10.57 10.09
N ASP A 274 8.13 10.52 8.78
CA ASP A 274 7.35 9.72 7.84
C ASP A 274 7.51 8.22 8.17
N LEU A 275 6.42 7.45 8.16
CA LEU A 275 6.51 5.99 8.31
C LEU A 275 7.44 5.39 7.25
N LEU A 276 7.46 5.97 6.05
CA LEU A 276 8.34 5.60 4.96
C LEU A 276 9.83 5.81 5.28
N GLU A 277 10.17 6.93 5.95
CA GLU A 277 11.55 7.17 6.44
C GLU A 277 11.98 6.12 7.46
N SER A 278 11.04 5.65 8.29
CA SER A 278 11.35 4.66 9.33
C SER A 278 11.58 3.24 8.78
N ALA A 279 11.15 2.98 7.54
CA ALA A 279 11.36 1.73 6.81
C ALA A 279 12.52 1.82 5.79
N ALA A 280 13.19 2.97 5.69
CA ALA A 280 14.29 3.17 4.75
C ALA A 280 15.55 2.39 5.17
N VAL A 281 16.21 1.77 4.19
CA VAL A 281 17.51 1.11 4.38
C VAL A 281 18.59 2.02 3.82
N VAL A 282 19.34 2.67 4.71
CA VAL A 282 20.49 3.49 4.32
C VAL A 282 21.67 2.55 4.04
N PRO A 283 22.17 2.48 2.79
CA PRO A 283 23.28 1.60 2.48
C PRO A 283 24.59 2.12 3.08
N THR A 284 25.45 1.20 3.48
CA THR A 284 26.86 1.49 3.72
C THR A 284 27.63 1.39 2.42
N ILE A 285 28.74 2.13 2.27
CA ILE A 285 29.62 2.03 1.10
C ILE A 285 30.91 1.36 1.55
N GLU A 286 31.31 0.27 0.90
CA GLU A 286 32.58 -0.38 1.23
C GLU A 286 33.77 0.52 0.90
N THR A 287 34.71 0.60 1.84
CA THR A 287 35.93 1.36 1.67
C THR A 287 36.89 0.64 0.73
N ARG A 288 37.11 1.20 -0.46
CA ARG A 288 38.08 0.71 -1.45
C ARG A 288 38.94 1.85 -2.03
N THR A 289 40.02 1.51 -2.72
CA THR A 289 40.89 2.46 -3.42
C THR A 289 40.98 2.09 -4.91
N PRO A 290 40.52 2.96 -5.83
CA PRO A 290 39.86 4.26 -5.61
C PRO A 290 38.45 4.11 -4.99
N PRO A 291 37.94 5.13 -4.27
CA PRO A 291 36.62 5.07 -3.66
C PRO A 291 35.52 4.89 -4.71
N LEU A 292 34.41 4.29 -4.30
CA LEU A 292 33.20 4.21 -5.13
C LEU A 292 32.63 5.63 -5.36
N PRO A 293 32.15 5.94 -6.57
CA PRO A 293 31.44 7.20 -6.81
C PRO A 293 30.12 7.22 -6.00
N PRO A 294 29.61 8.41 -5.63
CA PRO A 294 28.28 8.52 -5.04
C PRO A 294 27.18 8.20 -6.07
N ILE A 295 26.03 7.73 -5.60
CA ILE A 295 24.81 7.64 -6.42
C ILE A 295 24.08 8.98 -6.32
N ASP A 296 24.46 9.94 -7.17
CA ASP A 296 23.84 11.27 -7.24
C ASP A 296 22.50 11.21 -7.99
N ASP A 297 22.49 10.50 -9.12
CA ASP A 297 21.30 10.23 -9.93
C ASP A 297 21.23 8.73 -10.24
N PRO A 298 20.21 8.01 -9.71
CA PRO A 298 19.99 6.60 -9.98
C PRO A 298 19.96 6.24 -11.47
N ARG A 299 19.50 7.16 -12.33
CA ARG A 299 19.44 6.97 -13.79
C ARG A 299 20.81 6.76 -14.43
N ASN A 300 21.88 7.22 -13.79
CA ASN A 300 23.24 7.08 -14.33
C ASN A 300 23.91 5.78 -13.91
N VAL A 301 23.31 4.99 -13.01
CA VAL A 301 23.86 3.71 -12.57
C VAL A 301 23.75 2.69 -13.70
N ARG A 302 24.87 2.08 -14.07
CA ARG A 302 24.99 1.03 -15.09
C ARG A 302 25.11 -0.35 -14.49
N LEU A 303 25.78 -0.43 -13.34
CA LEU A 303 25.93 -1.64 -12.54
C LEU A 303 25.90 -1.25 -11.06
N LEU A 304 25.10 -1.94 -10.27
CA LEU A 304 25.12 -1.89 -8.81
C LEU A 304 25.40 -3.29 -8.27
N ARG A 305 26.47 -3.45 -7.48
CA ARG A 305 26.70 -4.64 -6.67
C ARG A 305 26.62 -4.29 -5.20
N MET A 306 25.81 -5.05 -4.47
CA MET A 306 25.63 -4.87 -3.04
C MET A 306 25.61 -6.20 -2.29
N ARG A 307 26.16 -6.20 -1.09
CA ARG A 307 25.94 -7.26 -0.11
C ARG A 307 24.66 -6.97 0.65
N VAL A 308 23.83 -7.99 0.82
CA VAL A 308 22.56 -7.89 1.54
C VAL A 308 22.54 -8.92 2.68
N GLU A 309 22.39 -8.43 3.89
CA GLU A 309 22.28 -9.24 5.11
C GLU A 309 20.87 -9.12 5.69
N GLY A 310 20.40 -10.17 6.39
CA GLY A 310 19.09 -10.16 7.04
C GLY A 310 17.90 -10.42 6.12
N ALA A 311 18.14 -10.84 4.88
CA ALA A 311 17.13 -11.28 3.91
C ALA A 311 17.41 -12.70 3.41
N ASP A 312 16.36 -13.47 3.14
CA ASP A 312 16.49 -14.76 2.44
C ASP A 312 16.63 -14.51 0.93
N LEU A 313 17.83 -14.75 0.41
CA LEU A 313 18.16 -14.57 -1.01
C LEU A 313 18.18 -15.89 -1.79
N SER A 314 17.70 -16.99 -1.21
CA SER A 314 17.74 -18.31 -1.83
C SER A 314 16.67 -18.51 -2.91
N SER A 315 15.66 -17.63 -2.97
CA SER A 315 14.54 -17.79 -3.90
C SER A 315 14.98 -17.68 -5.36
N PRO A 316 14.62 -18.65 -6.23
CA PRO A 316 14.93 -18.58 -7.65
C PRO A 316 14.26 -17.39 -8.36
N ASP A 317 13.17 -16.85 -7.80
CA ASP A 317 12.46 -15.68 -8.34
C ASP A 317 13.31 -14.39 -8.29
N LEU A 318 14.40 -14.38 -7.52
CA LEU A 318 15.31 -13.26 -7.45
C LEU A 318 16.25 -13.17 -8.66
N GLN A 319 16.33 -14.22 -9.49
CA GLN A 319 17.17 -14.23 -10.69
C GLN A 319 16.43 -13.64 -11.92
N GLY A 320 17.19 -13.00 -12.81
CA GLY A 320 16.73 -12.48 -14.09
C GLY A 320 16.20 -11.04 -14.05
N THR A 321 15.86 -10.50 -15.22
CA THR A 321 15.49 -9.08 -15.40
C THR A 321 16.64 -8.13 -15.00
N GLY A 322 17.86 -8.42 -15.45
CA GLY A 322 19.05 -7.63 -15.07
C GLY A 322 19.57 -7.86 -13.64
N GLN A 323 18.86 -8.63 -12.80
CA GLN A 323 19.27 -8.97 -11.44
C GLN A 323 19.91 -10.36 -11.36
N ARG A 324 21.02 -10.49 -10.64
CA ARG A 324 21.72 -11.75 -10.35
C ARG A 324 22.05 -11.84 -8.88
N ILE A 325 21.81 -13.01 -8.27
CA ILE A 325 22.15 -13.29 -6.88
C ILE A 325 23.26 -14.35 -6.82
N SER A 326 24.30 -14.10 -6.05
CA SER A 326 25.38 -15.04 -5.76
C SER A 326 25.73 -15.00 -4.28
N GLY A 327 25.18 -15.94 -3.50
CA GLY A 327 25.31 -15.93 -2.04
C GLY A 327 24.57 -14.74 -1.44
N ASP A 328 25.29 -13.87 -0.74
CA ASP A 328 24.82 -12.61 -0.16
C ASP A 328 25.00 -11.40 -1.09
N ILE A 329 25.60 -11.58 -2.27
CA ILE A 329 25.83 -10.52 -3.25
C ILE A 329 24.68 -10.46 -4.25
N VAL A 330 24.13 -9.26 -4.39
CA VAL A 330 23.14 -8.87 -5.39
C VAL A 330 23.83 -7.98 -6.42
N GLU A 331 23.71 -8.36 -7.69
CA GLU A 331 24.16 -7.60 -8.84
C GLU A 331 22.94 -7.15 -9.65
N ILE A 332 22.86 -5.86 -9.97
CA ILE A 332 21.80 -5.26 -10.78
C ILE A 332 22.44 -4.51 -11.94
N LEU A 333 22.11 -4.94 -13.15
CA LEU A 333 22.56 -4.35 -14.40
C LEU A 333 21.50 -3.40 -14.93
N ASP A 334 21.94 -2.37 -15.64
CA ASP A 334 21.08 -1.45 -16.37
C ASP A 334 20.18 -2.21 -17.35
N ALA A 335 18.88 -1.98 -17.18
CA ALA A 335 17.84 -2.60 -17.96
C ALA A 335 17.88 -2.22 -19.46
N GLU A 336 18.58 -1.15 -19.83
CA GLU A 336 18.86 -0.82 -21.25
C GLU A 336 19.79 -1.85 -21.91
N THR A 337 20.58 -2.58 -21.12
CA THR A 337 21.57 -3.57 -21.61
C THR A 337 21.05 -5.01 -21.61
N ILE A 338 19.81 -5.24 -21.17
CA ILE A 338 19.22 -6.58 -21.15
C ILE A 338 19.08 -7.10 -22.58
N ALA A 339 19.75 -8.22 -22.85
CA ALA A 339 19.63 -8.93 -24.12
C ALA A 339 18.47 -9.94 -24.10
N ALA A 340 17.75 -10.05 -25.21
CA ALA A 340 16.69 -11.05 -25.36
C ALA A 340 17.23 -12.48 -25.24
N GLY A 341 16.60 -13.30 -24.40
CA GLY A 341 16.87 -14.73 -24.31
C GLY A 341 15.96 -15.54 -25.24
N PRO A 342 15.98 -16.88 -25.15
CA PRO A 342 14.91 -17.71 -25.69
C PRO A 342 13.56 -17.24 -25.15
N ALA A 343 12.54 -17.20 -26.01
CA ALA A 343 11.21 -16.81 -25.58
C ALA A 343 10.65 -17.78 -24.55
N MET A 344 9.80 -17.26 -23.67
CA MET A 344 9.11 -18.08 -22.68
C MET A 344 7.99 -18.89 -23.35
N ASP A 345 7.91 -20.18 -23.02
CA ASP A 345 6.94 -21.10 -23.63
C ASP A 345 5.48 -20.77 -23.29
N ASP A 346 5.20 -20.29 -22.07
CA ASP A 346 3.86 -19.92 -21.64
C ASP A 346 3.81 -18.53 -20.97
N LEU A 347 3.24 -17.57 -21.69
CA LEU A 347 2.98 -16.21 -21.21
C LEU A 347 1.52 -16.00 -20.77
N THR A 348 0.67 -17.01 -20.94
CA THR A 348 -0.77 -16.95 -20.65
C THR A 348 -1.09 -16.49 -19.22
N PRO A 349 -0.38 -16.94 -18.17
CA PRO A 349 -0.65 -16.48 -16.81
C PRO A 349 -0.48 -14.97 -16.64
N TYR A 350 0.45 -14.36 -17.38
CA TYR A 350 0.78 -12.94 -17.29
C TYR A 350 -0.10 -12.05 -18.17
N LEU A 351 -1.09 -12.62 -18.86
CA LEU A 351 -2.10 -11.93 -19.64
C LEU A 351 -3.49 -11.97 -18.98
N LYS A 352 -3.72 -12.94 -18.09
CA LYS A 352 -5.02 -13.13 -17.45
C LYS A 352 -5.31 -12.05 -16.41
N PRO A 353 -6.59 -11.65 -16.24
CA PRO A 353 -7.01 -10.84 -15.11
C PRO A 353 -6.88 -11.64 -13.80
N GLU A 354 -6.59 -10.95 -12.71
CA GLU A 354 -6.51 -11.51 -11.35
C GLU A 354 -7.09 -10.50 -10.35
N PRO A 355 -7.36 -10.87 -9.08
CA PRO A 355 -7.87 -9.92 -8.09
C PRO A 355 -7.01 -8.64 -8.05
N LEU A 356 -7.66 -7.48 -8.07
CA LEU A 356 -7.05 -6.14 -8.10
C LEU A 356 -6.32 -5.76 -9.42
N ILE A 357 -6.25 -6.68 -10.39
CA ILE A 357 -5.69 -6.47 -11.74
C ILE A 357 -6.79 -6.79 -12.76
N GLU A 358 -7.80 -5.93 -12.83
CA GLU A 358 -9.00 -6.11 -13.64
C GLU A 358 -8.75 -5.79 -15.13
N SER A 359 -7.81 -6.49 -15.77
CA SER A 359 -7.44 -6.26 -17.20
C SER A 359 -8.54 -6.63 -18.20
N ASP A 360 -9.59 -7.32 -17.75
CA ASP A 360 -10.80 -7.62 -18.50
C ASP A 360 -11.86 -6.51 -18.47
N ASP A 361 -11.67 -5.49 -17.63
CA ASP A 361 -12.57 -4.35 -17.49
C ASP A 361 -12.58 -3.46 -18.77
N PRO A 362 -13.77 -3.08 -19.27
CA PRO A 362 -13.88 -2.29 -20.50
C PRO A 362 -13.28 -0.89 -20.39
N ASP A 363 -13.34 -0.23 -19.23
CA ASP A 363 -12.77 1.09 -19.04
C ASP A 363 -11.23 1.03 -18.99
N ILE A 364 -10.68 -0.03 -18.37
CA ILE A 364 -9.23 -0.31 -18.40
C ILE A 364 -8.76 -0.55 -19.83
N ARG A 365 -9.48 -1.36 -20.61
CA ARG A 365 -9.16 -1.60 -22.03
C ARG A 365 -9.18 -0.32 -22.85
N ALA A 366 -10.24 0.48 -22.73
CA ALA A 366 -10.37 1.75 -23.45
C ALA A 366 -9.25 2.75 -23.07
N ALA A 367 -8.91 2.85 -21.79
CA ALA A 367 -7.80 3.68 -21.32
C ALA A 367 -6.46 3.19 -21.86
N ALA A 368 -6.25 1.87 -21.89
CA ALA A 368 -5.02 1.27 -22.39
C ALA A 368 -4.85 1.47 -23.91
N GLU A 369 -5.91 1.30 -24.69
CA GLU A 369 -5.94 1.60 -26.13
C GLU A 369 -5.63 3.07 -26.41
N THR A 370 -6.20 3.98 -25.60
CA THR A 370 -5.92 5.42 -25.68
C THR A 370 -4.44 5.70 -25.37
N ALA A 371 -3.90 5.08 -24.33
CA ALA A 371 -2.53 5.27 -23.88
C ALA A 371 -1.52 4.82 -24.94
N VAL A 372 -1.75 3.66 -25.60
CA VAL A 372 -0.82 3.16 -26.61
C VAL A 372 -0.88 3.94 -27.92
N GLY A 373 -1.99 4.61 -28.24
CA GLY A 373 -2.08 5.59 -29.34
C GLY A 373 -1.62 5.09 -30.72
N GLY A 374 -1.73 3.78 -30.99
CA GLY A 374 -1.25 3.16 -32.24
C GLY A 374 0.23 2.77 -32.26
N ALA A 375 0.94 2.79 -31.14
CA ALA A 375 2.33 2.34 -31.04
C ALA A 375 2.53 0.92 -31.59
N ALA A 376 3.51 0.77 -32.49
CA ALA A 376 3.68 -0.43 -33.30
C ALA A 376 4.36 -1.59 -32.54
N SER A 377 5.37 -1.32 -31.72
CA SER A 377 6.15 -2.37 -31.04
C SER A 377 5.72 -2.58 -29.58
N PRO A 378 5.90 -3.80 -29.02
CA PRO A 378 5.65 -4.06 -27.60
C PRO A 378 6.37 -3.09 -26.67
N ARG A 379 7.64 -2.77 -26.99
CA ARG A 379 8.45 -1.81 -26.23
C ARG A 379 7.88 -0.39 -26.27
N ALA A 380 7.47 0.09 -27.45
CA ALA A 380 6.88 1.43 -27.58
C ALA A 380 5.51 1.52 -26.87
N ARG A 381 4.71 0.46 -26.91
CA ARG A 381 3.44 0.37 -26.17
C ARG A 381 3.67 0.42 -24.66
N ALA A 382 4.66 -0.33 -24.17
CA ALA A 382 5.03 -0.32 -22.76
C ALA A 382 5.50 1.08 -22.30
N GLU A 383 6.32 1.76 -23.08
CA GLU A 383 6.77 3.12 -22.78
C GLU A 383 5.60 4.11 -22.72
N ALA A 384 4.69 4.05 -23.70
CA ALA A 384 3.50 4.90 -23.75
C ALA A 384 2.62 4.69 -22.51
N LEU A 385 2.41 3.43 -22.10
CA LEU A 385 1.71 3.09 -20.87
C LEU A 385 2.41 3.64 -19.62
N THR A 386 3.74 3.52 -19.52
CA THR A 386 4.51 4.05 -18.38
C THR A 386 4.28 5.55 -18.22
N ARG A 387 4.40 6.29 -19.33
CA ARG A 387 4.21 7.75 -19.34
C ARG A 387 2.75 8.13 -19.07
N TYR A 388 1.80 7.41 -19.63
CA TYR A 388 0.37 7.67 -19.44
C TYR A 388 -0.05 7.47 -17.98
N VAL A 389 0.33 6.36 -17.36
CA VAL A 389 0.00 6.08 -15.96
C VAL A 389 0.62 7.14 -15.04
N ASN A 390 1.90 7.49 -15.26
CA ASN A 390 2.57 8.54 -14.50
C ASN A 390 1.85 9.91 -14.59
N ALA A 391 1.42 10.28 -15.79
CA ALA A 391 0.74 11.55 -16.03
C ALA A 391 -0.71 11.57 -15.50
N THR A 392 -1.34 10.40 -15.39
CA THR A 392 -2.75 10.26 -15.01
C THR A 392 -2.93 10.15 -13.51
N VAL A 393 -2.08 9.37 -12.83
CA VAL A 393 -2.24 9.06 -11.41
C VAL A 393 -1.48 10.08 -10.56
N GLN A 394 -2.22 10.82 -9.73
CA GLN A 394 -1.63 11.71 -8.75
C GLN A 394 -1.00 10.90 -7.61
N LYS A 395 0.31 11.09 -7.42
CA LYS A 395 1.05 10.51 -6.29
C LYS A 395 0.53 11.05 -4.96
N LYS A 396 -0.23 10.22 -4.26
CA LYS A 396 -0.59 10.44 -2.86
C LYS A 396 -0.52 9.10 -2.15
N PRO A 397 0.04 9.05 -0.94
CA PRO A 397 0.02 7.81 -0.18
C PRO A 397 -1.40 7.38 0.12
N THR A 398 -1.67 6.10 -0.09
CA THR A 398 -2.99 5.50 0.08
C THR A 398 -2.82 4.16 0.79
N VAL A 399 -3.53 3.97 1.90
CA VAL A 399 -3.60 2.67 2.57
C VAL A 399 -4.84 1.97 2.02
N SER A 400 -4.69 1.35 0.85
CA SER A 400 -5.80 0.76 0.11
C SER A 400 -5.45 -0.63 -0.44
N LEU A 401 -6.46 -1.37 -0.90
CA LEU A 401 -6.24 -2.50 -1.81
C LEU A 401 -6.09 -1.93 -3.22
N PRO A 402 -4.96 -2.12 -3.92
CA PRO A 402 -4.65 -1.41 -5.17
C PRO A 402 -5.42 -1.98 -6.38
N SER A 403 -6.75 -1.85 -6.38
CA SER A 403 -7.61 -2.26 -7.51
C SER A 403 -7.37 -1.33 -8.70
N ALA A 404 -6.85 -1.88 -9.80
CA ALA A 404 -6.53 -1.12 -11.01
C ALA A 404 -7.73 -0.30 -11.52
N ARG A 405 -8.93 -0.88 -11.47
CA ARG A 405 -10.17 -0.18 -11.81
C ARG A 405 -10.46 1.03 -10.91
N GLU A 406 -10.26 0.87 -9.60
CA GLU A 406 -10.44 1.97 -8.65
C GLU A 406 -9.39 3.07 -8.84
N VAL A 407 -8.15 2.70 -9.16
CA VAL A 407 -7.08 3.65 -9.49
C VAL A 407 -7.40 4.42 -10.76
N LEU A 408 -7.92 3.77 -11.80
CA LEU A 408 -8.33 4.46 -13.03
C LEU A 408 -9.44 5.50 -12.77
N ARG A 409 -10.39 5.16 -11.87
CA ARG A 409 -11.50 6.03 -11.48
C ARG A 409 -11.05 7.22 -10.63
N THR A 410 -10.26 6.95 -9.60
CA THR A 410 -9.85 7.97 -8.60
C THR A 410 -8.67 8.80 -9.07
N LYS A 411 -7.80 8.22 -9.91
CA LYS A 411 -6.54 8.81 -10.39
C LYS A 411 -5.61 9.21 -9.25
N ILE A 412 -5.64 8.46 -8.15
CA ILE A 412 -4.86 8.73 -6.95
C ILE A 412 -4.23 7.40 -6.50
N GLY A 413 -2.96 7.46 -6.08
CA GLY A 413 -2.32 6.37 -5.36
C GLY A 413 -0.81 6.46 -5.32
N ASP A 414 -0.16 5.45 -4.74
CA ASP A 414 1.29 5.35 -4.60
C ASP A 414 1.89 4.32 -5.57
N CYS A 415 3.09 3.80 -5.25
CA CYS A 415 3.78 2.79 -6.04
C CYS A 415 2.92 1.55 -6.34
N ASN A 416 2.05 1.14 -5.41
CA ASN A 416 1.19 -0.02 -5.57
C ASN A 416 0.10 0.25 -6.61
N GLU A 417 -0.61 1.37 -6.49
CA GLU A 417 -1.68 1.76 -7.41
C GLU A 417 -1.17 2.03 -8.83
N HIS A 418 -0.02 2.71 -8.99
CA HIS A 418 0.60 2.92 -10.30
C HIS A 418 0.98 1.59 -10.95
N THR A 419 1.55 0.68 -10.18
CA THR A 419 1.96 -0.64 -10.65
C THR A 419 0.77 -1.50 -11.05
N ALA A 420 -0.27 -1.56 -10.20
CA ALA A 420 -1.47 -2.33 -10.49
C ALA A 420 -2.19 -1.82 -11.74
N LEU A 421 -2.36 -0.50 -11.88
CA LEU A 421 -2.98 0.11 -13.05
C LEU A 421 -2.15 -0.17 -14.32
N PHE A 422 -0.83 0.00 -14.27
CA PHE A 422 0.03 -0.31 -15.42
C PHE A 422 -0.11 -1.77 -15.84
N VAL A 423 -0.04 -2.72 -14.89
CA VAL A 423 -0.12 -4.14 -15.21
C VAL A 423 -1.48 -4.48 -15.82
N ALA A 424 -2.58 -3.96 -15.27
CA ALA A 424 -3.91 -4.19 -15.82
C ALA A 424 -4.06 -3.63 -17.24
N MET A 425 -3.63 -2.39 -17.48
CA MET A 425 -3.65 -1.76 -18.81
C MET A 425 -2.75 -2.50 -19.80
N SER A 426 -1.56 -2.91 -19.37
CA SER A 426 -0.60 -3.67 -20.18
C SER A 426 -1.20 -5.00 -20.65
N ARG A 427 -1.77 -5.77 -19.71
CA ARG A 427 -2.47 -7.03 -20.02
C ARG A 427 -3.67 -6.83 -20.95
N ALA A 428 -4.40 -5.73 -20.77
CA ALA A 428 -5.56 -5.38 -21.59
C ALA A 428 -5.22 -5.16 -23.08
N VAL A 429 -3.99 -4.70 -23.40
CA VAL A 429 -3.48 -4.53 -24.78
C VAL A 429 -2.59 -5.70 -25.23
N GLY A 430 -2.65 -6.83 -24.53
CA GLY A 430 -1.95 -8.05 -24.89
C GLY A 430 -0.46 -8.07 -24.56
N LEU A 431 0.02 -7.21 -23.66
CA LEU A 431 1.39 -7.24 -23.16
C LEU A 431 1.45 -8.06 -21.86
N PRO A 432 2.19 -9.20 -21.83
CA PRO A 432 2.34 -9.98 -20.62
C PRO A 432 3.08 -9.17 -19.57
N SER A 433 2.50 -9.03 -18.38
CA SER A 433 3.02 -8.17 -17.32
C SER A 433 2.83 -8.78 -15.94
N ARG A 434 3.76 -8.49 -15.04
CA ARG A 434 3.73 -8.95 -13.64
C ARG A 434 4.27 -7.88 -12.69
N ILE A 435 3.93 -8.02 -11.42
CA ILE A 435 4.37 -7.09 -10.36
C ILE A 435 5.68 -7.60 -9.77
N ALA A 436 6.66 -6.70 -9.66
CA ALA A 436 7.86 -6.86 -8.85
C ALA A 436 7.73 -5.99 -7.59
N VAL A 437 8.21 -6.52 -6.47
CA VAL A 437 8.20 -5.83 -5.19
C VAL A 437 9.58 -5.93 -4.59
N GLY A 438 10.08 -4.83 -4.03
CA GLY A 438 11.42 -4.78 -3.50
C GLY A 438 11.75 -3.42 -2.90
N VAL A 439 12.95 -2.94 -3.19
CA VAL A 439 13.37 -1.60 -2.81
C VAL A 439 13.96 -0.83 -4.00
N ALA A 440 13.80 0.49 -4.00
CA ALA A 440 14.41 1.39 -4.97
C ALA A 440 15.19 2.49 -4.26
N TYR A 441 16.30 2.93 -4.85
CA TYR A 441 17.13 3.97 -4.25
C TYR A 441 16.56 5.36 -4.54
N VAL A 442 16.26 6.10 -3.47
CA VAL A 442 15.76 7.47 -3.54
C VAL A 442 16.57 8.32 -2.56
N ARG A 443 17.27 9.35 -3.07
CA ARG A 443 17.93 10.39 -2.26
C ARG A 443 18.77 9.86 -1.08
N GLY A 444 19.57 8.81 -1.28
CA GLY A 444 20.51 8.33 -0.26
C GLY A 444 20.09 7.06 0.49
N ALA A 445 18.88 6.55 0.27
CA ALA A 445 18.40 5.33 0.93
C ALA A 445 17.54 4.48 -0.01
N PHE A 446 17.47 3.18 0.31
CA PHE A 446 16.56 2.25 -0.34
C PHE A 446 15.22 2.24 0.38
N TYR A 447 14.14 2.52 -0.36
CA TYR A 447 12.77 2.51 0.14
C TYR A 447 11.99 1.36 -0.46
N TYR A 448 11.04 0.82 0.30
CA TYR A 448 10.06 -0.11 -0.23
C TYR A 448 9.44 0.46 -1.52
N HIS A 449 9.37 -0.37 -2.54
CA HIS A 449 8.82 0.01 -3.82
C HIS A 449 8.20 -1.18 -4.55
N ALA A 450 7.19 -0.90 -5.36
CA ALA A 450 6.57 -1.85 -6.28
C ALA A 450 6.63 -1.27 -7.69
N TRP A 451 6.97 -2.11 -8.67
CA TRP A 451 7.06 -1.71 -10.07
C TRP A 451 6.65 -2.86 -11.02
N PRO A 452 6.19 -2.56 -12.24
CA PRO A 452 5.92 -3.58 -13.25
C PRO A 452 7.17 -4.17 -13.90
N GLU A 453 7.10 -5.46 -14.24
CA GLU A 453 7.93 -6.09 -15.26
C GLU A 453 7.03 -6.47 -16.44
N VAL A 454 7.38 -6.01 -17.64
CA VAL A 454 6.65 -6.27 -18.88
C VAL A 454 7.50 -7.14 -19.80
N TYR A 455 6.90 -8.15 -20.41
CA TYR A 455 7.59 -9.00 -21.37
C TYR A 455 7.66 -8.33 -22.74
N ILE A 456 8.87 -8.16 -23.26
CA ILE A 456 9.15 -7.64 -24.59
C ILE A 456 9.47 -8.82 -25.50
N ASP A 457 8.55 -9.11 -26.42
CA ASP A 457 8.76 -10.03 -27.52
C ASP A 457 9.50 -9.30 -28.65
N GLU A 458 10.68 -9.79 -29.02
CA GLU A 458 11.48 -9.27 -30.16
C GLU A 458 11.24 -10.08 -31.45
N GLY A 459 10.36 -11.07 -31.41
CA GLY A 459 10.16 -12.03 -32.49
C GLY A 459 11.27 -13.07 -32.56
N ALA A 460 11.24 -13.90 -33.61
CA ALA A 460 12.22 -14.96 -33.84
C ALA A 460 12.45 -15.90 -32.63
N ASN A 461 11.38 -16.15 -31.86
CA ASN A 461 11.42 -16.94 -30.62
C ASN A 461 12.37 -16.38 -29.55
N ARG A 462 12.49 -15.05 -29.46
CA ARG A 462 13.30 -14.35 -28.47
C ARG A 462 12.50 -13.27 -27.74
N GLY A 463 12.78 -13.12 -26.45
CA GLY A 463 12.21 -12.05 -25.65
C GLY A 463 12.85 -11.93 -24.28
N TYR A 464 12.40 -10.95 -23.51
CA TYR A 464 12.92 -10.66 -22.18
C TYR A 464 11.90 -9.91 -21.33
N TRP A 465 12.05 -10.01 -20.01
CA TRP A 465 11.34 -9.16 -19.08
C TRP A 465 12.08 -7.83 -18.95
N LEU A 466 11.35 -6.73 -19.10
CA LEU A 466 11.84 -5.37 -18.91
C LEU A 466 11.19 -4.76 -17.67
N PRO A 467 11.97 -4.32 -16.66
CA PRO A 467 11.44 -3.58 -15.55
C PRO A 467 11.16 -2.13 -15.99
N VAL A 468 10.01 -1.61 -15.61
CA VAL A 468 9.59 -0.23 -15.90
C VAL A 468 9.01 0.38 -14.63
N ASP A 469 9.03 1.70 -14.48
CA ASP A 469 8.50 2.35 -13.30
C ASP A 469 7.59 3.54 -13.66
N PRO A 470 6.26 3.33 -13.69
CA PRO A 470 5.29 4.41 -13.90
C PRO A 470 5.21 5.38 -12.72
N THR A 471 5.63 5.01 -11.51
CA THR A 471 5.69 5.92 -10.37
C THR A 471 6.82 6.92 -10.55
N PHE A 472 8.02 6.49 -10.91
CA PHE A 472 9.15 7.42 -11.15
C PHE A 472 9.24 7.93 -12.58
N ASN A 473 8.31 7.55 -13.47
CA ASN A 473 8.33 7.87 -14.90
C ASN A 473 9.60 7.35 -15.60
N GLN A 474 10.04 6.14 -15.25
CA GLN A 474 11.25 5.53 -15.78
C GLN A 474 10.92 4.42 -16.77
N PHE A 475 11.52 4.52 -17.96
CA PHE A 475 11.47 3.49 -18.98
C PHE A 475 12.85 3.34 -19.64
N PRO A 476 13.59 2.25 -19.39
CA PRO A 476 13.31 1.22 -18.37
C PRO A 476 13.57 1.75 -16.94
N ALA A 477 13.19 0.98 -15.92
CA ALA A 477 13.58 1.25 -14.53
C ALA A 477 15.12 1.21 -14.39
N ASP A 478 15.68 2.06 -13.52
CA ASP A 478 17.13 2.14 -13.33
C ASP A 478 17.74 0.95 -12.56
N ALA A 479 19.07 0.83 -12.61
CA ALA A 479 19.84 -0.24 -11.96
C ALA A 479 19.90 -0.16 -10.42
N THR A 480 19.04 0.65 -9.79
CA THR A 480 18.91 0.72 -8.33
C THR A 480 17.62 0.07 -7.80
N HIS A 481 16.84 -0.57 -8.68
CA HIS A 481 15.65 -1.33 -8.32
C HIS A 481 16.00 -2.77 -7.93
N PHE A 482 16.10 -3.04 -6.62
CA PHE A 482 16.37 -4.37 -6.09
C PHE A 482 15.09 -5.14 -5.80
N ARG A 483 14.78 -6.14 -6.62
CA ARG A 483 13.62 -7.01 -6.47
C ARG A 483 13.82 -8.01 -5.34
N LEU A 484 12.84 -8.09 -4.43
CA LEU A 484 12.78 -9.06 -3.33
C LEU A 484 11.71 -10.14 -3.55
N ALA A 485 10.68 -9.86 -4.35
CA ALA A 485 9.64 -10.81 -4.69
C ALA A 485 8.96 -10.46 -6.02
N ARG A 486 8.26 -11.43 -6.61
CA ARG A 486 7.33 -11.24 -7.74
C ARG A 486 5.93 -11.67 -7.34
N GLY A 487 4.94 -10.89 -7.73
CA GLY A 487 3.51 -11.11 -7.52
C GLY A 487 2.84 -9.90 -6.87
N GLY A 488 1.52 -9.99 -6.72
CA GLY A 488 0.69 -8.88 -6.25
C GLY A 488 0.80 -8.64 -4.74
N LEU A 489 -0.26 -8.09 -4.17
CA LEU A 489 -0.36 -7.75 -2.74
C LEU A 489 0.01 -8.94 -1.83
N ASP A 490 -0.28 -10.14 -2.29
CA ASP A 490 0.02 -11.38 -1.59
C ASP A 490 1.54 -11.51 -1.32
N LYS A 491 2.40 -11.17 -2.29
CA LYS A 491 3.86 -11.29 -2.17
C LYS A 491 4.50 -10.10 -1.47
N GLN A 492 3.80 -8.97 -1.35
CA GLN A 492 4.29 -7.80 -0.61
C GLN A 492 4.50 -8.10 0.88
N ALA A 493 3.68 -8.99 1.47
CA ALA A 493 3.83 -9.44 2.85
C ALA A 493 5.20 -10.07 3.14
N ALA A 494 5.90 -10.59 2.13
CA ALA A 494 7.25 -11.14 2.28
C ALA A 494 8.30 -10.08 2.69
N ILE A 495 7.98 -8.79 2.55
CA ILE A 495 8.89 -7.69 2.90
C ILE A 495 8.75 -7.29 4.36
N LEU A 496 7.62 -7.57 5.01
CA LEU A 496 7.40 -7.16 6.40
C LEU A 496 8.50 -7.63 7.37
N PRO A 497 9.00 -8.88 7.30
CA PRO A 497 10.08 -9.34 8.17
C PRO A 497 11.44 -8.66 7.90
N LEU A 498 11.60 -8.03 6.74
CA LEU A 498 12.83 -7.37 6.31
C LEU A 498 12.97 -5.96 6.91
N ILE A 499 11.84 -5.32 7.24
CA ILE A 499 11.81 -3.97 7.79
C ILE A 499 12.58 -3.94 9.12
N GLY A 500 13.64 -3.12 9.17
CA GLY A 500 14.50 -2.95 10.34
C GLY A 500 15.57 -4.02 10.55
N ASN A 501 15.52 -5.14 9.80
CA ASN A 501 16.47 -6.24 9.90
C ASN A 501 17.47 -6.28 8.74
N VAL A 502 17.09 -5.79 7.56
CA VAL A 502 17.95 -5.81 6.38
C VAL A 502 19.05 -4.75 6.46
N ARG A 503 20.27 -5.16 6.10
CA ARG A 503 21.43 -4.28 5.91
C ARG A 503 21.95 -4.42 4.50
N MET A 504 22.36 -3.29 3.92
CA MET A 504 22.90 -3.23 2.56
C MET A 504 24.26 -2.55 2.58
N SER A 505 25.22 -3.12 1.86
CA SER A 505 26.55 -2.57 1.66
C SER A 505 26.88 -2.55 0.17
N ILE A 506 27.13 -1.37 -0.40
CA ILE A 506 27.52 -1.23 -1.81
C ILE A 506 28.99 -1.66 -1.94
N VAL A 507 29.22 -2.70 -2.74
CA VAL A 507 30.53 -3.35 -2.97
C VAL A 507 31.16 -2.85 -4.26
N ASP A 508 30.36 -2.64 -5.30
CA ASP A 508 30.80 -2.15 -6.59
C ASP A 508 29.72 -1.31 -7.25
N LEU A 509 30.13 -0.34 -8.06
CA LEU A 509 29.24 0.62 -8.70
C LEU A 509 29.89 1.14 -9.98
N GLU A 510 29.18 1.01 -11.10
CA GLU A 510 29.51 1.67 -12.36
C GLU A 510 28.45 2.72 -12.67
N VAL A 511 28.89 3.94 -12.94
CA VAL A 511 28.03 5.07 -13.33
C VAL A 511 28.53 5.66 -14.65
N VAL A 512 27.62 6.24 -15.43
CA VAL A 512 27.99 6.98 -16.65
C VAL A 512 28.94 8.13 -16.29
N GLN A 513 30.14 8.15 -16.87
CA GLN A 513 31.12 9.21 -16.63
C GLN A 513 30.63 10.55 -17.19
N GLY A 514 30.77 11.62 -16.40
CA GLY A 514 30.45 12.98 -16.84
C GLY A 514 29.01 13.44 -16.61
N SER A 515 28.19 12.69 -15.87
CA SER A 515 26.92 13.23 -15.37
C SER A 515 27.20 14.33 -14.35
N THR A 516 26.99 15.58 -14.75
CA THR A 516 27.10 16.72 -13.82
C THR A 516 26.09 16.53 -12.70
N PRO A 517 26.50 16.45 -11.43
CA PRO A 517 25.55 16.38 -10.33
C PRO A 517 24.74 17.67 -10.34
N VAL A 518 23.42 17.56 -10.51
CA VAL A 518 22.52 18.67 -10.22
C VAL A 518 22.46 18.77 -8.69
N LEU A 519 23.49 19.41 -8.11
CA LEU A 519 23.51 19.85 -6.73
C LEU A 519 22.45 20.94 -6.56
N VAL A 520 21.21 20.54 -6.25
CA VAL A 520 20.26 21.45 -5.59
C VAL A 520 20.38 21.19 -4.10
N GLY A 521 21.35 21.87 -3.48
CA GLY A 521 21.47 21.96 -2.04
C GLY A 521 20.33 22.79 -1.45
N GLY A 522 19.82 22.34 -0.30
CA GLY A 522 18.89 23.08 0.54
C GLY A 522 18.30 22.16 1.60
N GLU A 523 19.04 22.03 2.71
CA GLU A 523 18.70 21.48 4.05
C GLU A 523 17.55 20.45 4.17
N ALA A 524 17.82 19.37 4.91
CA ALA A 524 16.90 18.29 5.26
C ALA A 524 15.54 18.71 5.88
N ALA A 525 15.30 20.00 6.16
CA ALA A 525 14.02 20.56 6.56
C ALA A 525 13.14 21.05 5.39
N ALA A 526 13.70 21.29 4.20
CA ALA A 526 12.96 21.69 2.99
C ALA A 526 12.48 20.48 2.14
N ALA A 527 13.00 19.28 2.40
CA ALA A 527 12.67 18.06 1.67
C ALA A 527 11.19 17.64 1.79
N ALA A 528 10.51 17.99 2.89
CA ALA A 528 9.07 17.81 3.04
C ALA A 528 8.24 18.77 2.18
N ALA A 529 8.80 19.93 1.77
CA ALA A 529 8.10 20.94 0.98
C ALA A 529 8.29 20.76 -0.54
N ALA A 530 9.39 20.14 -0.98
CA ALA A 530 9.70 19.97 -2.41
C ALA A 530 8.87 18.88 -3.12
N ILE A 531 8.08 18.08 -2.38
CA ILE A 531 7.09 17.15 -2.95
C ILE A 531 5.73 17.87 -3.20
N ALA A 532 5.57 19.10 -2.67
CA ALA A 532 4.31 19.84 -2.73
C ALA A 532 4.24 20.94 -3.82
N ASP A 533 5.30 21.20 -4.59
CA ASP A 533 5.28 22.27 -5.60
C ASP A 533 5.94 21.84 -6.92
N VAL A 534 5.16 21.18 -7.79
CA VAL A 534 5.42 21.15 -9.24
C VAL A 534 4.40 22.06 -9.90
N ARG A 535 4.75 23.35 -9.96
CA ARG A 535 4.02 24.33 -10.78
C ARG A 535 4.23 24.02 -12.26
N GLN A 536 3.12 24.01 -12.98
CA GLN A 536 3.01 23.91 -14.43
C GLN A 536 3.93 24.90 -15.18
N PRO A 537 4.40 24.57 -16.41
CA PRO A 537 5.17 25.49 -17.23
C PRO A 537 4.29 26.68 -17.66
N ARG A 538 4.77 27.90 -17.39
CA ARG A 538 4.19 29.14 -17.94
C ARG A 538 4.52 29.24 -19.45
N PRO A 539 3.60 29.75 -20.29
CA PRO A 539 3.90 29.99 -21.69
C PRO A 539 4.89 31.17 -21.84
N SER A 540 5.81 30.98 -22.78
CA SER A 540 6.86 31.90 -23.21
C SER A 540 6.37 33.33 -23.46
N ARG A 541 7.00 34.31 -22.79
CA ARG A 541 6.96 35.72 -23.21
C ARG A 541 8.03 35.95 -24.26
N TRP A 542 7.61 36.42 -25.43
CA TRP A 542 8.49 37.04 -26.41
C TRP A 542 8.94 38.43 -25.91
N CYS A 543 10.22 38.70 -26.10
CA CYS A 543 10.95 39.98 -25.97
C CYS A 543 10.29 41.10 -26.81
N LEU A 544 10.49 42.42 -26.62
CA LEU A 544 11.73 43.24 -26.59
C LEU A 544 11.32 44.70 -26.15
N PRO A 545 12.22 45.72 -26.05
CA PRO A 545 12.54 46.41 -24.80
C PRO A 545 12.45 47.97 -24.86
N CYS A 546 12.88 48.61 -23.75
CA CYS A 546 13.50 49.93 -23.58
C CYS A 546 13.16 51.10 -24.54
N PHE A 547 12.75 52.25 -23.98
CA PHE A 547 13.57 53.48 -23.85
C PHE A 547 12.68 54.72 -23.58
N LEU A 548 13.12 55.55 -22.61
CA LEU A 548 12.94 57.02 -22.43
C LEU A 548 11.53 57.63 -22.56
N GLY A 549 11.06 58.52 -21.69
CA GLY A 549 11.69 59.37 -20.70
C GLY A 549 10.87 60.68 -20.61
N GLY A 550 10.93 61.35 -19.45
CA GLY A 550 10.68 62.80 -19.36
C GLY A 550 9.32 63.26 -18.81
N GLY A 551 9.32 63.61 -17.52
CA GLY A 551 8.83 64.89 -16.97
C GLY A 551 7.40 65.35 -17.26
N GLN A 552 6.55 65.32 -16.23
CA GLN A 552 6.32 66.47 -15.34
C GLN A 552 5.81 65.98 -13.98
#